data_AF-A0A3R7S9R9-F1
#
_entry.id   AF-A0A3R7S9R9-F1
#
_cell.length_a   1.000
_cell.length_b   1.000
_cell.length_c   1.000
_cell.angle_alpha   90.00
_cell.angle_beta   90.00
_cell.angle_gamma   90.00
#
_symmetry.space_group_name_H-M   'P 1'
#
loop_
_entity.id
_entity.type
_entity.pdbx_description
1 polymer ?
#
loop_
_entity_poly.entity_id
_entity_poly.type
_entity_poly.pdbx_seq_one_letter_code
_entity_poly.pdbx_strand_id
1 'polypeptide(L)'
;MTFDEIRIIAIVYLAVLLPLLIYFTNKYEFPKWIASFYIISVVVCALGWELWFTYGWVDGDAVDLRRSEGLNIWLPKNINWLLNSMGDAGTVLLGGAWLMWVSHKKDKNIFKKWKWSAFSVLLLWCIGQNIFVEMFLYHDQLAEGKVLSWAPLSPLGPYFNPVLFEFNNRTIMLQSQIPWMILPWFLYNTLINLNK
;
A
#
# COMPACT_ATOMS: atom_id res chain seq x y z
N MET A 1 -22.50 -12.75 5.71
CA MET A 1 -21.22 -12.05 5.96
C MET A 1 -20.47 -12.81 7.03
N THR A 2 -19.28 -13.32 6.72
CA THR A 2 -18.46 -14.11 7.65
C THR A 2 -17.63 -13.22 8.57
N PHE A 3 -17.06 -13.78 9.65
CA PHE A 3 -16.18 -13.03 10.54
C PHE A 3 -14.93 -12.51 9.82
N ASP A 4 -14.37 -13.29 8.89
CA ASP A 4 -13.22 -12.87 8.09
C ASP A 4 -13.56 -11.67 7.19
N GLU A 5 -14.74 -11.68 6.55
CA GLU A 5 -15.20 -10.54 5.74
C GLU A 5 -15.35 -9.27 6.57
N ILE A 6 -15.96 -9.37 7.77
CA ILE A 6 -16.11 -8.23 8.69
C ILE A 6 -14.74 -7.70 9.10
N ARG A 7 -13.80 -8.58 9.44
CA ARG A 7 -12.43 -8.20 9.81
C ARG A 7 -11.77 -7.44 8.67
N ILE A 8 -11.85 -7.95 7.44
CA ILE A 8 -11.26 -7.30 6.25
C ILE A 8 -11.86 -5.90 6.07
N ILE A 9 -13.19 -5.80 6.04
CA ILE A 9 -13.90 -4.53 5.88
C ILE A 9 -13.46 -3.54 6.97
N ALA A 10 -13.49 -3.95 8.24
CA ALA A 10 -13.12 -3.09 9.35
C ALA A 10 -11.68 -2.58 9.24
N ILE A 11 -10.72 -3.47 8.92
CA ILE A 11 -9.31 -3.09 8.79
C ILE A 11 -9.12 -2.09 7.64
N VAL A 12 -9.74 -2.32 6.47
CA VAL A 12 -9.64 -1.42 5.31
C VAL A 12 -10.16 -0.02 5.65
N TYR A 13 -11.35 0.06 6.25
CA TYR A 13 -11.91 1.36 6.66
C TYR A 13 -11.05 2.03 7.75
N LEU A 14 -10.56 1.28 8.74
CA LEU A 14 -9.70 1.83 9.79
C LEU A 14 -8.36 2.33 9.25
N ALA A 15 -7.75 1.61 8.30
CA ALA A 15 -6.50 2.01 7.65
C ALA A 15 -6.63 3.36 6.93
N VAL A 16 -7.82 3.68 6.41
CA VAL A 16 -8.10 4.97 5.76
C VAL A 16 -8.50 6.04 6.77
N LEU A 17 -9.46 5.73 7.65
CA LEU A 17 -10.07 6.71 8.53
C LEU A 17 -9.13 7.16 9.65
N LEU A 18 -8.32 6.25 10.21
CA LEU A 18 -7.47 6.58 11.36
C LEU A 18 -6.38 7.61 11.00
N PRO A 19 -5.60 7.47 9.92
CA PRO A 19 -4.64 8.50 9.51
C PRO A 19 -5.30 9.86 9.22
N LEU A 20 -6.49 9.86 8.61
CA LEU A 20 -7.23 11.09 8.34
C LEU A 20 -7.70 11.76 9.64
N LEU A 21 -8.25 11.00 10.58
CA LEU A 21 -8.66 11.51 11.90
C LEU A 21 -7.46 12.10 12.64
N ILE A 22 -6.33 11.41 12.68
CA ILE A 22 -5.08 11.93 13.28
C ILE A 22 -4.65 13.23 12.60
N TYR A 23 -4.68 13.28 11.26
CA TYR A 23 -4.33 14.48 10.52
C TYR A 23 -5.24 15.67 10.85
N PHE A 24 -6.56 15.50 10.78
CA PHE A 24 -7.50 16.60 11.00
C PHE A 24 -7.51 17.11 12.45
N THR A 25 -7.31 16.22 13.43
CA THR A 25 -7.22 16.58 14.85
C THR A 25 -5.95 17.36 15.18
N ASN A 26 -4.84 17.09 14.48
CA ASN A 26 -3.53 17.71 14.74
C ASN A 26 -3.06 18.62 13.58
N LYS A 27 -3.98 19.08 12.72
CA LYS A 27 -3.66 19.72 11.44
C LYS A 27 -2.75 20.94 11.54
N TYR A 28 -2.78 21.65 12.67
CA TYR A 28 -1.96 22.85 12.90
C TYR A 28 -0.56 22.54 13.43
N GLU A 29 -0.34 21.33 13.95
CA GLU A 29 0.95 20.87 14.45
C GLU A 29 1.78 20.20 13.35
N PHE A 30 1.10 19.69 12.32
CA PHE A 30 1.74 18.99 11.23
C PHE A 30 2.42 19.92 10.23
N PRO A 31 3.63 19.58 9.75
CA PRO A 31 4.24 20.25 8.62
C PRO A 31 3.33 20.24 7.38
N LYS A 32 3.28 21.37 6.67
CA LYS A 32 2.46 21.54 5.46
C LYS A 32 2.72 20.49 4.39
N TRP A 33 3.95 19.97 4.30
CA TRP A 33 4.32 18.95 3.32
C TRP A 33 3.58 17.63 3.51
N ILE A 34 3.06 17.32 4.71
CA ILE A 34 2.36 16.06 4.99
C ILE A 34 1.12 15.91 4.09
N ALA A 35 0.35 16.99 3.93
CA ALA A 35 -0.85 16.97 3.07
C ALA A 35 -0.47 16.76 1.60
N SER A 36 0.52 17.48 1.09
CA SER A 36 1.01 17.34 -0.28
C SER A 36 1.56 15.94 -0.53
N PHE A 37 2.35 15.41 0.42
CA PHE A 37 2.91 14.07 0.34
C PHE A 37 1.83 13.00 0.35
N TYR A 38 0.80 13.13 1.19
CA TYR A 38 -0.35 12.23 1.20
C TYR A 38 -1.08 12.22 -0.15
N ILE A 39 -1.43 13.39 -0.69
CA ILE A 39 -2.13 13.49 -1.98
C ILE A 39 -1.30 12.87 -3.11
N ILE A 40 -0.01 13.18 -3.19
CA ILE A 40 0.90 12.58 -4.17
C ILE A 40 0.95 11.06 -3.99
N SER A 41 1.06 10.59 -2.75
CA SER A 41 1.10 9.16 -2.43
C SER A 41 -0.19 8.45 -2.87
N VAL A 42 -1.37 9.01 -2.60
CA VAL A 42 -2.66 8.45 -3.07
C VAL A 42 -2.67 8.33 -4.58
N VAL A 43 -2.24 9.37 -5.30
CA VAL A 43 -2.20 9.34 -6.78
C VAL A 43 -1.22 8.27 -7.28
N VAL A 44 -0.05 8.15 -6.66
CA VAL A 44 0.96 7.17 -7.07
C VAL A 44 0.48 5.73 -6.79
N CYS A 45 -0.14 5.45 -5.65
CA CYS A 45 -0.71 4.12 -5.38
C CYS A 45 -1.86 3.80 -6.34
N ALA A 46 -2.78 4.77 -6.51
CA ALA A 46 -3.93 4.67 -7.39
C ALA A 46 -3.54 4.32 -8.83
N LEU A 47 -2.63 5.09 -9.42
CA LEU A 47 -2.21 4.93 -10.81
C LEU A 47 -1.12 3.86 -10.98
N GLY A 48 -0.32 3.62 -9.95
CA GLY A 48 0.83 2.74 -9.99
C GLY A 48 0.47 1.26 -10.00
N TRP A 49 -0.56 0.87 -9.25
CA TRP A 49 -1.06 -0.51 -9.26
C TRP A 49 -2.53 -0.66 -8.90
N GLU A 50 -3.12 0.16 -8.04
CA GLU A 50 -4.46 -0.09 -7.51
C GLU A 50 -5.55 -0.11 -8.61
N LEU A 51 -5.51 0.80 -9.59
CA LEU A 51 -6.42 0.74 -10.74
C LEU A 51 -6.28 -0.57 -11.51
N TRP A 52 -5.05 -0.96 -11.79
CA TRP A 52 -4.76 -2.13 -12.60
C TRP A 52 -5.19 -3.41 -11.88
N PHE A 53 -4.80 -3.56 -10.61
CA PHE A 53 -5.14 -4.72 -9.79
C PHE A 53 -6.64 -4.78 -9.45
N THR A 54 -7.28 -3.64 -9.23
CA THR A 54 -8.71 -3.60 -8.90
C THR A 54 -9.58 -3.90 -10.12
N TYR A 55 -9.25 -3.35 -11.29
CA TYR A 55 -10.10 -3.46 -12.47
C TYR A 55 -9.67 -4.58 -13.43
N GLY A 56 -8.48 -5.16 -13.29
CA GLY A 56 -8.03 -6.24 -14.16
C GLY A 56 -7.74 -5.77 -15.59
N TRP A 57 -7.23 -4.54 -15.77
CA TRP A 57 -7.20 -3.90 -17.10
C TRP A 57 -6.32 -4.58 -18.14
N VAL A 58 -5.22 -5.21 -17.72
CA VAL A 58 -4.26 -5.83 -18.64
C VAL A 58 -3.91 -7.23 -18.13
N ASP A 59 -4.51 -8.23 -18.79
CA ASP A 59 -4.25 -9.66 -18.59
C ASP A 59 -4.39 -10.14 -17.13
N GLY A 60 -5.32 -9.56 -16.37
CA GLY A 60 -5.65 -10.03 -15.03
C GLY A 60 -7.13 -9.91 -14.70
N ASP A 61 -7.53 -10.52 -13.59
CA ASP A 61 -8.92 -10.54 -13.15
C ASP A 61 -9.23 -9.32 -12.28
N ALA A 62 -10.40 -8.73 -12.53
CA ALA A 62 -10.95 -7.71 -11.66
C ALA A 62 -11.18 -8.24 -10.24
N VAL A 63 -11.05 -7.37 -9.24
CA VAL A 63 -11.09 -7.76 -7.82
C VAL A 63 -12.41 -8.40 -7.42
N ASP A 64 -13.52 -8.05 -8.08
CA ASP A 64 -14.84 -8.60 -7.83
C ASP A 64 -15.01 -10.04 -8.29
N LEU A 65 -14.21 -10.49 -9.25
CA LEU A 65 -14.12 -11.90 -9.65
C LEU A 65 -13.23 -12.70 -8.70
N ARG A 66 -12.31 -12.03 -8.00
CA ARG A 66 -11.30 -12.67 -7.15
C ARG A 66 -11.73 -12.86 -5.70
N ARG A 67 -12.85 -12.27 -5.26
CA ARG A 67 -13.33 -12.31 -3.85
C ARG A 67 -14.82 -12.64 -3.74
N SER A 68 -15.30 -12.78 -2.50
CA SER A 68 -16.70 -13.11 -2.21
C SER A 68 -17.69 -12.00 -2.56
N GLU A 69 -18.95 -12.40 -2.79
CA GLU A 69 -20.06 -11.46 -3.01
C GLU A 69 -20.28 -10.52 -1.82
N GLY A 70 -20.09 -11.02 -0.59
CA GLY A 70 -20.18 -10.21 0.63
C GLY A 70 -19.20 -9.04 0.61
N LEU A 71 -17.93 -9.28 0.24
CA LEU A 71 -16.95 -8.21 0.10
C LEU A 71 -17.28 -7.26 -1.06
N ASN A 72 -17.85 -7.76 -2.16
CA ASN A 72 -18.27 -6.93 -3.28
C ASN A 72 -19.40 -5.95 -2.92
N ILE A 73 -20.29 -6.33 -2.00
CA ILE A 73 -21.37 -5.47 -1.51
C ILE A 73 -20.82 -4.35 -0.63
N TRP A 74 -19.93 -4.67 0.32
CA TRP A 74 -19.44 -3.73 1.33
C TRP A 74 -18.23 -2.92 0.91
N LEU A 75 -17.43 -3.44 -0.01
CA LEU A 75 -16.29 -2.74 -0.61
C LEU A 75 -16.42 -2.77 -2.15
N PRO A 76 -17.44 -2.13 -2.75
CA PRO A 76 -17.63 -2.14 -4.20
C PRO A 76 -16.34 -1.75 -4.94
N LYS A 77 -16.12 -2.30 -6.13
CA LYS A 77 -14.86 -2.15 -6.90
C LYS A 77 -14.27 -0.73 -6.88
N ASN A 78 -15.08 0.30 -7.15
CA ASN A 78 -14.63 1.69 -7.18
C ASN A 78 -14.24 2.21 -5.78
N ILE A 79 -14.93 1.76 -4.74
CA ILE A 79 -14.63 2.09 -3.35
C ILE A 79 -13.37 1.34 -2.90
N ASN A 80 -13.22 0.07 -3.26
CA ASN A 80 -12.04 -0.74 -2.98
C ASN A 80 -10.76 -0.07 -3.52
N TRP A 81 -10.78 0.33 -4.79
CA TRP A 81 -9.66 1.04 -5.41
C TRP A 81 -9.25 2.27 -4.60
N LEU A 82 -10.23 3.13 -4.28
CA LEU A 82 -9.95 4.38 -3.59
C LEU A 82 -9.46 4.13 -2.16
N LEU A 83 -10.12 3.24 -1.41
CA LEU A 83 -9.77 2.96 -0.03
C LEU A 83 -8.40 2.28 0.09
N ASN A 84 -8.05 1.32 -0.77
CA ASN A 84 -6.70 0.74 -0.76
C ASN A 84 -5.65 1.79 -1.12
N SER A 85 -5.87 2.62 -2.15
CA SER A 85 -4.96 3.72 -2.49
C SER A 85 -4.74 4.69 -1.32
N MET A 86 -5.81 5.01 -0.58
CA MET A 86 -5.75 5.87 0.60
C MET A 86 -5.10 5.20 1.81
N GLY A 87 -5.32 3.90 2.00
CA GLY A 87 -4.72 3.08 3.07
C GLY A 87 -3.23 2.91 2.85
N ASP A 88 -2.81 2.63 1.62
CA ASP A 88 -1.41 2.57 1.23
C ASP A 88 -0.72 3.92 1.49
N ALA A 89 -1.31 5.03 1.03
CA ALA A 89 -0.77 6.36 1.28
C ALA A 89 -0.70 6.73 2.77
N GLY A 90 -1.74 6.40 3.54
CA GLY A 90 -1.87 6.78 4.94
C GLY A 90 -1.13 5.83 5.87
N THR A 91 -1.56 4.59 5.96
CA THR A 91 -0.99 3.59 6.87
C THR A 91 0.43 3.21 6.46
N VAL A 92 0.68 2.98 5.16
CA VAL A 92 1.98 2.45 4.73
C VAL A 92 2.98 3.58 4.48
N LEU A 93 2.69 4.54 3.61
CA LEU A 93 3.67 5.52 3.17
C LEU A 93 3.91 6.64 4.20
N LEU A 94 2.86 7.25 4.75
CA LEU A 94 3.00 8.19 5.87
C LEU A 94 3.50 7.47 7.13
N GLY A 95 3.01 6.27 7.43
CA GLY A 95 3.52 5.44 8.52
C GLY A 95 5.01 5.13 8.38
N GLY A 96 5.46 4.82 7.16
CA GLY A 96 6.87 4.61 6.83
C GLY A 96 7.70 5.87 7.03
N ALA A 97 7.24 7.03 6.54
CA ALA A 97 7.90 8.31 6.78
C ALA A 97 8.01 8.63 8.29
N TRP A 98 6.97 8.33 9.06
CA TRP A 98 6.97 8.49 10.52
C TRP A 98 7.98 7.54 11.19
N LEU A 99 8.05 6.27 10.78
CA LEU A 99 9.02 5.31 11.30
C LEU A 99 10.46 5.70 10.98
N MET A 100 10.72 6.22 9.78
CA MET A 100 12.02 6.80 9.44
C MET A 100 12.40 7.90 10.43
N TRP A 101 11.47 8.80 10.74
CA TRP A 101 11.69 9.91 11.67
C TRP A 101 11.96 9.46 13.10
N VAL A 102 11.13 8.56 13.63
CA VAL A 102 11.26 8.07 15.00
C VAL A 102 12.53 7.24 15.17
N SER A 103 12.84 6.33 14.24
CA SER A 103 14.07 5.52 14.28
C SER A 103 15.34 6.36 14.23
N HIS A 104 15.28 7.56 13.64
CA HIS A 104 16.39 8.50 13.55
C HIS A 104 16.33 9.61 14.61
N LYS A 105 15.77 9.32 15.80
CA LYS A 105 15.72 10.25 16.94
C LYS A 105 15.09 11.60 16.59
N LYS A 106 14.10 11.58 15.70
CA LYS A 106 13.40 12.77 15.20
C LYS A 106 14.27 13.76 14.40
N ASP A 107 15.40 13.31 13.83
CA ASP A 107 16.26 14.13 12.97
C ASP A 107 15.54 14.55 11.69
N LYS A 108 15.28 15.85 11.55
CA LYS A 108 14.61 16.41 10.36
C LYS A 108 15.48 16.37 9.10
N ASN A 109 16.80 16.18 9.23
CA ASN A 109 17.70 16.13 8.07
C ASN A 109 17.45 14.89 7.19
N ILE A 110 16.86 13.82 7.74
CA ILE A 110 16.50 12.64 6.94
C ILE A 110 15.54 13.03 5.81
N PHE A 111 14.68 14.03 6.01
CA PHE A 111 13.74 14.51 5.01
C PHE A 111 14.33 15.58 4.10
N LYS A 112 15.59 15.99 4.27
CA LYS A 112 16.24 17.03 3.45
C LYS A 112 17.35 16.49 2.56
N LYS A 113 17.96 15.38 2.97
CA LYS A 113 19.06 14.74 2.26
C LYS A 113 18.90 13.23 2.33
N TRP A 114 19.31 12.56 1.26
CA TRP A 114 19.27 11.11 1.20
C TRP A 114 20.16 10.49 2.29
N LYS A 115 19.58 9.61 3.10
CA LYS A 115 20.29 8.77 4.05
C LYS A 115 19.90 7.32 3.83
N TRP A 116 20.88 6.48 3.51
CA TRP A 116 20.67 5.04 3.30
C TRP A 116 20.04 4.34 4.50
N SER A 117 20.40 4.72 5.73
CA SER A 117 19.80 4.16 6.94
C SER A 117 18.30 4.44 7.04
N ALA A 118 17.86 5.65 6.68
CA ALA A 118 16.43 6.01 6.68
C ALA A 118 15.70 5.31 5.54
N PHE A 119 16.32 5.24 4.35
CA PHE A 119 15.79 4.49 3.23
C PHE A 119 15.58 3.01 3.55
N SER A 120 16.54 2.35 4.21
CA SER A 120 16.41 0.95 4.62
C SER A 120 15.23 0.72 5.55
N VAL A 121 14.95 1.65 6.49
CA VAL A 121 13.76 1.57 7.36
C VAL A 121 12.48 1.63 6.54
N LEU A 122 12.41 2.55 5.58
CA LEU A 122 11.24 2.69 4.70
C LEU A 122 11.03 1.44 3.84
N LEU A 123 12.09 0.92 3.23
CA LEU A 123 12.03 -0.26 2.38
C LEU A 123 11.57 -1.51 3.16
N LEU A 124 12.17 -1.74 4.33
CA LEU A 124 11.78 -2.85 5.21
C LEU A 124 10.33 -2.72 5.67
N TRP A 125 9.88 -1.50 5.97
CA TRP A 125 8.50 -1.23 6.34
C TRP A 125 7.52 -1.52 5.20
N CYS A 126 7.78 -1.00 4.00
CA CYS A 126 6.89 -1.20 2.84
C CYS A 126 6.75 -2.69 2.48
N ILE A 127 7.87 -3.43 2.42
CA ILE A 127 7.85 -4.86 2.15
C ILE A 127 7.16 -5.61 3.30
N GLY A 128 7.54 -5.33 4.55
CA GLY A 128 6.99 -6.02 5.73
C GLY A 128 5.48 -5.79 5.89
N GLN A 129 4.98 -4.58 5.65
CA GLN A 129 3.55 -4.29 5.65
C GLN A 129 2.82 -5.03 4.55
N ASN A 130 3.36 -5.07 3.33
CA ASN A 130 2.70 -5.80 2.25
C ASN A 130 2.67 -7.31 2.50
N ILE A 131 3.74 -7.89 3.06
CA ILE A 131 3.75 -9.28 3.54
C ILE A 131 2.62 -9.51 4.54
N PHE A 132 2.42 -8.60 5.50
CA PHE A 132 1.33 -8.72 6.47
C PHE A 132 -0.06 -8.65 5.79
N VAL A 133 -0.25 -7.72 4.86
CA VAL A 133 -1.50 -7.57 4.11
C VAL A 133 -1.79 -8.83 3.30
N GLU A 134 -0.83 -9.33 2.53
CA GLU A 134 -0.98 -10.50 1.68
C GLU A 134 -1.24 -11.76 2.53
N MET A 135 -0.54 -11.93 3.65
CA MET A 135 -0.67 -13.12 4.49
C MET A 135 -1.89 -13.11 5.41
N PHE A 136 -2.41 -11.96 5.84
CA PHE A 136 -3.46 -11.92 6.88
C PHE A 136 -4.75 -11.21 6.45
N LEU A 137 -4.68 -10.29 5.48
CA LEU A 137 -5.83 -9.52 5.03
C LEU A 137 -6.38 -10.04 3.69
N TYR A 138 -5.51 -10.19 2.69
CA TYR A 138 -5.88 -10.43 1.30
C TYR A 138 -5.43 -11.76 0.73
N HIS A 139 -5.08 -12.73 1.58
CA HIS A 139 -4.61 -14.04 1.13
C HIS A 139 -5.56 -14.70 0.11
N ASP A 140 -6.88 -14.66 0.33
CA ASP A 140 -7.85 -15.23 -0.62
C ASP A 140 -7.97 -14.46 -1.95
N GLN A 141 -7.57 -13.19 -1.96
CA GLN A 141 -7.64 -12.33 -3.15
C GLN A 141 -6.37 -12.38 -3.98
N LEU A 142 -5.23 -12.64 -3.34
CA LEU A 142 -3.88 -12.60 -3.92
C LEU A 142 -3.22 -13.99 -4.00
N ALA A 143 -3.95 -15.06 -3.64
CA ALA A 143 -3.46 -16.42 -3.71
C ALA A 143 -3.11 -16.88 -5.14
N GLU A 144 -2.34 -17.96 -5.21
CA GLU A 144 -2.10 -18.66 -6.46
C GLU A 144 -3.42 -19.00 -7.20
N GLY A 145 -3.42 -18.77 -8.52
CA GLY A 145 -4.60 -18.90 -9.37
C GLY A 145 -5.48 -17.64 -9.45
N LYS A 146 -5.18 -16.59 -8.67
CA LYS A 146 -5.82 -15.27 -8.76
C LYS A 146 -4.96 -14.33 -9.58
N VAL A 147 -5.27 -14.17 -10.86
CA VAL A 147 -4.40 -13.45 -11.79
C VAL A 147 -4.49 -11.94 -11.55
N LEU A 148 -3.38 -11.32 -11.11
CA LEU A 148 -3.27 -9.87 -11.00
C LEU A 148 -2.91 -9.25 -12.37
N SER A 149 -3.51 -8.11 -12.68
CA SER A 149 -3.20 -7.34 -13.88
C SER A 149 -1.74 -6.88 -13.90
N TRP A 150 -1.19 -6.71 -15.09
CA TRP A 150 0.01 -5.88 -15.27
C TRP A 150 -0.24 -4.45 -14.76
N ALA A 151 0.79 -3.82 -14.19
CA ALA A 151 0.72 -2.44 -13.70
C ALA A 151 2.05 -1.68 -13.88
N PRO A 152 2.04 -0.34 -13.94
CA PRO A 152 3.26 0.48 -14.05
C PRO A 152 4.32 0.21 -12.98
N LEU A 153 3.89 0.01 -11.72
CA LEU A 153 4.79 -0.34 -10.60
C LEU A 153 4.86 -1.86 -10.33
N SER A 154 4.25 -2.68 -11.19
CA SER A 154 4.46 -4.13 -11.23
C SER A 154 4.66 -4.59 -12.69
N PRO A 155 5.76 -4.16 -13.33
CA PRO A 155 5.92 -4.23 -14.78
C PRO A 155 6.14 -5.65 -15.32
N LEU A 156 6.52 -6.60 -14.47
CA LEU A 156 6.60 -8.02 -14.86
C LEU A 156 5.21 -8.63 -15.04
N GLY A 157 4.19 -8.02 -14.42
CA GLY A 157 2.79 -8.42 -14.53
C GLY A 157 2.57 -9.90 -14.19
N PRO A 158 1.50 -10.50 -14.75
CA PRO A 158 1.21 -11.93 -14.57
C PRO A 158 2.20 -12.82 -15.32
N TYR A 159 3.02 -12.26 -16.22
CA TYR A 159 3.91 -13.00 -17.11
C TYR A 159 5.12 -13.62 -16.38
N PHE A 160 5.58 -12.98 -15.30
CA PHE A 160 6.61 -13.52 -14.43
C PHE A 160 6.27 -13.23 -12.97
N ASN A 161 5.53 -14.17 -12.38
CA ASN A 161 5.04 -14.06 -11.01
C ASN A 161 5.29 -15.34 -10.19
N PRO A 162 6.56 -15.68 -9.87
CA PRO A 162 6.86 -16.82 -9.02
C PRO A 162 6.36 -16.60 -7.58
N VAL A 163 6.02 -17.71 -6.92
CA VAL A 163 5.83 -17.72 -5.46
C VAL A 163 7.19 -17.52 -4.80
N LEU A 164 7.29 -16.49 -3.95
CA LEU A 164 8.50 -16.16 -3.20
C LEU A 164 8.56 -16.91 -1.88
N PHE A 165 7.41 -17.10 -1.25
CA PHE A 165 7.28 -17.74 0.05
C PHE A 165 5.88 -18.35 0.20
N GLU A 166 5.79 -19.48 0.88
CA GLU A 166 4.54 -20.14 1.19
C GLU A 166 4.52 -20.57 2.66
N PHE A 167 3.41 -20.30 3.35
CA PHE A 167 3.20 -20.73 4.72
C PHE A 167 1.72 -20.94 5.02
N ASN A 168 1.34 -22.12 5.54
CA ASN A 168 -0.04 -22.50 5.84
C ASN A 168 -1.00 -22.29 4.65
N ASN A 169 -0.61 -22.74 3.44
CA ASN A 169 -1.35 -22.56 2.19
C ASN A 169 -1.60 -21.10 1.80
N ARG A 170 -0.80 -20.17 2.31
CA ARG A 170 -0.80 -18.77 1.91
C ARG A 170 0.49 -18.45 1.18
N THR A 171 0.35 -17.83 0.04
CA THR A 171 1.46 -17.54 -0.87
C THR A 171 1.76 -16.05 -0.88
N ILE A 172 3.05 -15.72 -0.95
CA ILE A 172 3.55 -14.39 -1.25
C ILE A 172 4.10 -14.44 -2.66
N MET A 173 3.54 -13.63 -3.55
CA MET A 173 3.90 -13.65 -4.96
C MET A 173 4.81 -12.48 -5.32
N LEU A 174 5.70 -12.65 -6.30
CA LEU A 174 6.62 -11.57 -6.68
C LEU A 174 5.88 -10.32 -7.15
N GLN A 175 4.85 -10.47 -7.98
CA GLN A 175 4.12 -9.38 -8.62
C GLN A 175 3.48 -8.41 -7.61
N SER A 176 2.98 -8.93 -6.48
CA SER A 176 2.38 -8.10 -5.42
C SER A 176 3.45 -7.36 -4.60
N GLN A 177 4.68 -7.86 -4.55
CA GLN A 177 5.80 -7.27 -3.80
C GLN A 177 6.57 -6.21 -4.59
N ILE A 178 6.62 -6.30 -5.93
CA ILE A 178 7.38 -5.36 -6.77
C ILE A 178 7.02 -3.88 -6.52
N PRO A 179 5.73 -3.48 -6.42
CA PRO A 179 5.39 -2.08 -6.13
C PRO A 179 6.09 -1.57 -4.87
N TRP A 180 6.16 -2.39 -3.83
CA TRP A 180 6.74 -2.06 -2.54
C TRP A 180 8.27 -2.10 -2.50
N MET A 181 8.90 -2.70 -3.50
CA MET A 181 10.35 -2.64 -3.71
C MET A 181 10.76 -1.39 -4.51
N ILE A 182 9.93 -0.99 -5.47
CA ILE A 182 10.20 0.13 -6.38
C ILE A 182 9.80 1.47 -5.75
N LEU A 183 8.59 1.56 -5.20
CA LEU A 183 7.99 2.80 -4.71
C LEU A 183 8.83 3.54 -3.66
N PRO A 184 9.45 2.88 -2.65
CA PRO A 184 10.23 3.57 -1.63
C PRO A 184 11.30 4.51 -2.20
N TRP A 185 11.89 4.17 -3.36
CA TRP A 185 12.90 5.00 -4.02
C TRP A 185 12.34 6.36 -4.44
N PHE A 186 11.20 6.34 -5.13
CA PHE A 186 10.50 7.54 -5.57
C PHE A 186 9.89 8.31 -4.40
N LEU A 187 9.38 7.58 -3.41
CA LEU A 187 8.76 8.15 -2.22
C LEU A 187 9.76 8.96 -1.41
N TYR A 188 10.95 8.39 -1.15
CA TYR A 188 11.94 9.08 -0.35
C TYR A 188 12.49 10.32 -1.07
N ASN A 189 12.69 10.23 -2.38
CA ASN A 189 13.05 11.41 -3.18
C ASN A 189 11.96 12.50 -3.14
N THR A 190 10.69 12.11 -3.20
CA THR A 190 9.56 13.05 -3.06
C THR A 190 9.57 13.75 -1.71
N LEU A 191 9.78 13.01 -0.61
CA LEU A 191 9.92 13.61 0.73
C LEU A 191 11.03 14.66 0.78
N ILE A 192 12.18 14.36 0.17
CA ILE A 192 13.31 15.28 0.08
C ILE A 192 12.93 16.55 -0.69
N ASN A 193 12.29 16.41 -1.85
CA ASN A 193 11.92 17.55 -2.68
C ASN A 193 10.85 18.44 -2.05
N LEU A 194 9.91 17.87 -1.28
CA LEU A 194 8.90 18.63 -0.54
C LEU A 194 9.46 19.38 0.68
N ASN A 195 10.69 19.07 1.10
CA ASN A 195 11.35 19.64 2.29
C ASN A 195 12.66 20.39 1.96
N LYS A 196 12.96 20.59 0.67
CA LYS A 196 14.01 21.49 0.20
C LYS A 196 13.60 22.95 0.43
#